data_AF-A0A7W0LHE1-F1
#
_entry.id   AF-A0A7W0LHE1-F1
#
_cell.length_a   1.000
_cell.length_b   1.000
_cell.length_c   1.000
_cell.angle_alpha   90.00
_cell.angle_beta   90.00
_cell.angle_gamma   90.00
#
_symmetry.space_group_name_H-M   'P 1'
#
loop_
_entity.id
_entity.type
_entity.pdbx_description
1 polymer ?
#
loop_
_entity_poly.entity_id
_entity_poly.type
_entity_poly.pdbx_seq_one_letter_code
_entity_poly.pdbx_strand_id
1 'polypeptide(L)'
;MARVDAARLRRSFSRLENRLEVPNLIDIQRRSFDWLVDTEKGGLRETIDDVSPIEDYTGNLAVVFEEIRFDDPVASISECREKDLTYARPLTVKVAFQNRETGEIREQSVFMGDFPWMTEWGTFIINGTERVVVTQLVRSPGAYVMEPKDREKQVFIANLMPARGSWLELEIDKKGKVFVRIDRKRKLPVSVLLRAMGETLRESGMAPGWTGTDEDILALFDNSLYLRNTLESDTEVTKSEEGALIELFKKQRPG
;
A
#
# COMPACT_ATOMS: atom_id res chain seq x y z
N MET A 1 -14.52 -36.05 -21.82
CA MET A 1 -13.15 -35.77 -22.30
C MET A 1 -13.20 -35.50 -23.80
N ALA A 2 -13.16 -34.23 -24.20
CA ALA A 2 -12.98 -33.88 -25.60
C ALA A 2 -11.57 -34.32 -26.02
N ARG A 3 -11.47 -35.11 -27.09
CA ARG A 3 -10.19 -35.47 -27.70
C ARG A 3 -9.46 -34.18 -28.06
N VAL A 4 -8.22 -34.03 -27.61
CA VAL A 4 -7.30 -33.02 -28.15
C VAL A 4 -7.16 -33.35 -29.63
N ASP A 5 -7.82 -32.59 -30.51
CA ASP A 5 -7.68 -32.75 -31.95
C ASP A 5 -6.19 -32.71 -32.29
N ALA A 6 -5.71 -33.72 -33.00
CA ALA A 6 -4.33 -33.75 -33.49
C ALA A 6 -4.03 -32.44 -34.22
N ALA A 7 -2.91 -31.80 -33.87
CA ALA A 7 -2.54 -30.51 -34.43
C ALA A 7 -2.61 -30.55 -35.97
N ARG A 8 -3.56 -29.81 -36.54
CA ARG A 8 -3.77 -29.77 -37.98
C ARG A 8 -2.51 -29.22 -38.65
N LEU A 9 -1.96 -29.97 -39.60
CA LEU A 9 -0.74 -29.59 -40.30
C LEU A 9 -0.97 -28.28 -41.07
N ARG A 10 -0.43 -27.17 -40.56
CA ARG A 10 -0.57 -25.84 -41.15
C ARG A 10 0.74 -25.46 -41.84
N ARG A 11 0.67 -25.16 -43.14
CA ARG A 11 1.83 -24.63 -43.87
C ARG A 11 2.13 -23.21 -43.38
N SER A 12 3.31 -23.02 -42.80
CA SER A 12 3.83 -21.70 -42.41
C SER A 12 4.71 -21.15 -43.52
N PHE A 13 4.60 -19.84 -43.80
CA PHE A 13 5.49 -19.11 -44.70
C PHE A 13 6.52 -18.27 -43.92
N SER A 14 6.66 -18.50 -42.61
CA SER A 14 7.67 -17.81 -41.79
C SER A 14 9.06 -18.07 -42.35
N ARG A 15 9.83 -16.99 -42.54
CA ARG A 15 11.22 -17.05 -42.97
C ARG A 15 12.19 -16.96 -41.79
N LEU A 16 11.69 -16.62 -40.61
CA LEU A 16 12.45 -16.47 -39.37
C LEU A 16 12.18 -17.67 -38.47
N GLU A 17 13.23 -18.16 -37.81
CA GLU A 17 13.15 -19.20 -36.79
C GLU A 17 12.55 -18.65 -35.51
N ASN A 18 11.59 -19.37 -34.94
CA ASN A 18 10.99 -18.99 -33.66
C ASN A 18 11.85 -19.57 -32.53
N ARG A 19 12.65 -18.71 -31.87
CA ARG A 19 13.59 -19.13 -30.81
C ARG A 19 12.94 -19.36 -29.45
N LEU A 20 11.72 -18.87 -29.27
CA LEU A 20 10.98 -18.98 -28.02
C LEU A 20 9.59 -19.53 -28.32
N GLU A 21 9.16 -20.47 -27.51
CA GLU A 21 7.79 -20.96 -27.54
C GLU A 21 6.85 -19.94 -26.87
N VAL A 22 5.59 -19.96 -27.31
CA VAL A 22 4.56 -19.11 -26.69
C VAL A 22 4.33 -19.65 -25.27
N PRO A 23 4.49 -18.82 -24.22
CA PRO A 23 4.25 -19.25 -22.86
C PRO A 23 2.75 -19.50 -22.64
N ASN A 24 2.41 -20.11 -21.50
CA ASN A 24 1.03 -20.23 -21.09
C ASN A 24 0.40 -18.82 -20.92
N LEU A 25 -0.65 -18.53 -21.68
CA LEU A 25 -1.23 -17.19 -21.76
C LEU A 25 -2.06 -16.79 -20.54
N ILE A 26 -2.49 -17.76 -19.72
CA ILE A 26 -3.21 -17.51 -18.47
C ILE A 26 -2.30 -17.58 -17.23
N ASP A 27 -1.01 -17.78 -17.46
CA ASP A 27 -0.01 -17.99 -16.41
C ASP A 27 0.13 -16.81 -15.47
N ILE A 28 -0.06 -15.58 -15.97
CA ILE A 28 -0.03 -14.38 -15.13
C ILE A 28 -1.11 -14.39 -14.04
N GLN A 29 -2.33 -14.84 -14.39
CA GLN A 29 -3.44 -14.92 -13.43
C GLN A 29 -3.18 -16.02 -12.41
N ARG A 30 -2.76 -17.20 -12.90
CA ARG A 30 -2.48 -18.36 -12.07
C ARG A 30 -1.34 -18.13 -11.09
N ARG A 31 -0.17 -17.67 -11.57
CA ARG A 31 0.97 -17.38 -10.70
C ARG A 31 0.66 -16.32 -9.65
N SER A 32 -0.11 -15.28 -10.03
CA SER A 32 -0.51 -14.26 -9.06
C SER A 32 -1.42 -14.81 -7.97
N PHE A 33 -2.33 -15.72 -8.32
CA PHE A 33 -3.23 -16.34 -7.34
C PHE A 33 -2.51 -17.39 -6.49
N ASP A 34 -1.66 -18.22 -7.10
CA ASP A 34 -0.83 -19.22 -6.40
C ASP A 34 0.07 -18.53 -5.36
N TRP A 35 0.69 -17.40 -5.72
CA TRP A 35 1.42 -16.58 -4.76
C TRP A 35 0.50 -15.97 -3.70
N LEU A 36 -0.70 -15.48 -4.02
CA LEU A 36 -1.61 -14.91 -3.03
C LEU A 36 -1.99 -15.91 -1.94
N VAL A 37 -2.26 -17.17 -2.33
CA VAL A 37 -2.79 -18.22 -1.43
C VAL A 37 -1.72 -19.12 -0.82
N ASP A 38 -0.44 -18.90 -1.14
CA ASP A 38 0.67 -19.57 -0.46
C ASP A 38 0.65 -19.19 1.04
N THR A 39 0.44 -20.19 1.89
CA THR A 39 0.19 -20.02 3.32
C THR A 39 1.46 -19.69 4.13
N GLU A 40 2.64 -19.83 3.53
CA GLU A 40 3.94 -19.62 4.18
C GLU A 40 4.70 -18.41 3.63
N LYS A 41 4.59 -18.14 2.32
CA LYS A 41 5.39 -17.11 1.63
C LYS A 41 4.56 -16.24 0.70
N GLY A 42 3.24 -16.38 0.78
CA GLY A 42 2.32 -15.69 -0.10
C GLY A 42 1.85 -14.34 0.38
N GLY A 43 1.11 -13.65 -0.48
CA GLY A 43 0.57 -12.32 -0.19
C GLY A 43 -0.39 -12.29 1.00
N LEU A 44 -1.17 -13.37 1.22
CA LEU A 44 -2.03 -13.45 2.41
C LEU A 44 -1.21 -13.56 3.70
N ARG A 45 -0.13 -14.34 3.70
CA ARG A 45 0.81 -14.44 4.81
C ARG A 45 1.46 -13.10 5.11
N GLU A 46 2.04 -12.46 4.09
CA GLU A 46 2.67 -11.13 4.22
C GLU A 46 1.70 -10.10 4.82
N THR A 47 0.42 -10.14 4.42
CA THR A 47 -0.60 -9.22 4.93
C THR A 47 -0.94 -9.49 6.41
N ILE A 48 -0.98 -10.75 6.81
CA ILE A 48 -1.25 -11.13 8.22
C ILE A 48 -0.05 -10.77 9.11
N ASP A 49 1.17 -10.99 8.62
CA ASP A 49 2.39 -10.67 9.36
C ASP A 49 2.55 -9.14 9.54
N ASP A 50 2.10 -8.32 8.59
CA ASP A 50 2.10 -6.85 8.67
C ASP A 50 1.24 -6.29 9.82
N VAL A 51 0.20 -7.04 10.23
CA VAL A 51 -0.70 -6.64 11.32
C VAL A 51 -0.44 -7.40 12.63
N SER A 52 0.43 -8.41 12.61
CA SER A 52 0.72 -9.25 13.77
C SER A 52 2.06 -8.88 14.41
N PRO A 53 2.17 -8.82 15.75
CA PRO A 53 1.10 -8.98 16.73
C PRO A 53 0.17 -7.76 16.81
N ILE A 54 -1.10 -8.00 17.14
CA ILE A 54 -2.01 -6.92 17.56
C ILE A 54 -1.89 -6.80 19.08
N GLU A 55 -1.40 -5.65 19.56
CA GLU A 55 -1.16 -5.38 20.97
C GLU A 55 -2.16 -4.37 21.54
N ASP A 56 -2.47 -4.50 22.84
CA ASP A 56 -3.19 -3.48 23.57
C ASP A 56 -2.28 -2.28 23.92
N TYR A 57 -2.87 -1.19 24.44
CA TYR A 57 -2.12 0.03 24.74
C TYR A 57 -1.03 -0.15 25.82
N THR A 58 -1.15 -1.18 26.67
CA THR A 58 -0.13 -1.51 27.68
C THR A 58 0.97 -2.43 27.13
N GLY A 59 0.72 -3.11 26.00
CA GLY A 59 1.62 -4.12 25.42
C GLY A 59 1.61 -5.46 26.16
N ASN A 60 0.70 -5.65 27.12
CA ASN A 60 0.58 -6.85 27.95
C ASN A 60 -0.24 -7.94 27.29
N LEU A 61 -1.26 -7.57 26.52
CA LEU A 61 -2.12 -8.50 25.80
C LEU A 61 -1.79 -8.42 24.31
N ALA A 62 -1.54 -9.57 23.71
CA ALA A 62 -1.22 -9.66 22.29
C ALA A 62 -2.03 -10.77 21.61
N VAL A 63 -2.42 -10.52 20.35
CA VAL A 63 -2.99 -11.52 19.46
C VAL A 63 -2.00 -11.79 18.34
N VAL A 64 -1.57 -13.04 18.23
CA VAL A 64 -0.61 -13.51 17.22
C VAL A 64 -1.33 -14.42 16.24
N PHE A 65 -1.13 -14.20 14.95
CA PHE A 65 -1.66 -15.05 13.89
C PHE A 65 -0.59 -16.04 13.47
N GLU A 66 -0.89 -17.33 13.57
CA GLU A 66 0.07 -18.42 13.36
C GLU A 66 -0.17 -19.09 12.00
N GLU A 67 -0.91 -20.19 11.96
CA GLU A 67 -1.07 -21.01 10.77
C GLU A 67 -2.28 -20.56 9.94
N ILE A 68 -2.10 -20.43 8.62
CA ILE A 68 -3.18 -20.20 7.66
C ILE A 68 -3.50 -21.53 6.99
N ARG A 69 -4.77 -21.89 6.94
CA ARG A 69 -5.25 -23.12 6.31
C ARG A 69 -6.46 -22.84 5.43
N PHE A 70 -6.45 -23.43 4.24
CA PHE A 70 -7.61 -23.53 3.37
C PHE A 70 -8.12 -24.96 3.35
N ASP A 71 -9.40 -25.15 3.63
CA ASP A 71 -10.06 -26.45 3.50
C ASP A 71 -10.53 -26.70 2.06
N ASP A 72 -11.07 -27.88 1.79
CA ASP A 72 -11.58 -28.23 0.47
C ASP A 72 -12.81 -27.40 0.08
N PRO A 73 -13.01 -27.16 -1.23
CA PRO A 73 -14.17 -26.41 -1.69
C PRO A 73 -15.47 -27.07 -1.26
N VAL A 74 -16.42 -26.27 -0.80
CA VAL A 74 -17.72 -26.75 -0.28
C VAL A 74 -18.57 -27.40 -1.38
N ALA A 75 -18.41 -26.93 -2.62
CA ALA A 75 -19.12 -27.43 -3.79
C ALA A 75 -18.20 -27.50 -5.01
N SER A 76 -18.56 -28.36 -5.97
CA SER A 76 -17.83 -28.45 -7.24
C SER A 76 -18.10 -27.24 -8.15
N ILE A 77 -17.20 -26.97 -9.09
CA ILE A 77 -17.36 -25.89 -10.09
C ILE A 77 -18.72 -25.98 -10.83
N SER A 78 -19.13 -27.18 -11.26
CA SER A 78 -20.41 -27.39 -11.95
C SER A 78 -21.59 -27.09 -11.04
N GLU A 79 -21.54 -27.55 -9.80
CA GLU A 79 -22.58 -27.31 -8.81
C GLU A 79 -22.71 -25.82 -8.47
N CYS A 80 -21.59 -25.10 -8.37
CA CYS A 80 -21.62 -23.66 -8.15
C CYS A 80 -22.33 -22.92 -9.29
N ARG A 81 -22.12 -23.32 -10.54
CA ARG A 81 -22.80 -22.75 -11.71
C ARG A 81 -24.29 -23.09 -11.74
N GLU A 82 -24.67 -24.31 -11.38
CA GLU A 82 -26.07 -24.78 -11.42
C GLU A 82 -26.93 -24.22 -10.29
N LYS A 83 -26.35 -24.01 -9.10
CA LYS A 83 -27.06 -23.61 -7.87
C LYS A 83 -26.83 -22.15 -7.47
N ASP A 84 -26.25 -21.34 -8.35
CA ASP A 84 -25.90 -19.95 -8.09
C ASP A 84 -25.01 -19.75 -6.84
N LEU A 85 -24.10 -20.69 -6.58
CA LEU A 85 -23.16 -20.62 -5.45
C LEU A 85 -21.82 -19.99 -5.88
N THR A 86 -21.02 -19.56 -4.89
CA THR A 86 -19.64 -19.12 -5.10
C THR A 86 -18.68 -20.30 -4.92
N TYR A 87 -17.74 -20.47 -5.86
CA TYR A 87 -16.69 -21.48 -5.73
C TYR A 87 -15.60 -20.93 -4.80
N ALA A 88 -15.56 -21.45 -3.57
CA ALA A 88 -14.70 -20.94 -2.50
C ALA A 88 -14.18 -22.08 -1.62
N ARG A 89 -13.07 -21.80 -0.93
CA ARG A 89 -12.47 -22.66 0.10
C ARG A 89 -12.59 -21.99 1.47
N PRO A 90 -13.06 -22.71 2.51
CA PRO A 90 -13.07 -22.18 3.87
C PRO A 90 -11.65 -21.79 4.32
N LEU A 91 -11.48 -20.56 4.79
CA LEU A 91 -10.22 -20.06 5.34
C LEU A 91 -10.27 -20.08 6.87
N THR A 92 -9.32 -20.79 7.47
CA THR A 92 -9.15 -20.86 8.92
C THR A 92 -7.75 -20.39 9.28
N VAL A 93 -7.64 -19.58 10.34
CA VAL A 93 -6.35 -19.11 10.86
C VAL A 93 -6.23 -19.51 12.33
N LYS A 94 -5.10 -20.13 12.68
CA LYS A 94 -4.76 -20.42 14.08
C LYS A 94 -4.27 -19.13 14.72
N VAL A 95 -4.90 -18.73 15.81
CA VAL A 95 -4.62 -17.49 16.53
C VAL A 95 -4.23 -17.82 17.96
N ALA A 96 -3.16 -17.21 18.44
CA ALA A 96 -2.71 -17.31 19.82
C ALA A 96 -2.93 -15.98 20.54
N PHE A 97 -3.78 -15.99 21.56
CA PHE A 97 -3.88 -14.90 22.52
C PHE A 97 -2.83 -15.09 23.60
N GLN A 98 -1.97 -14.10 23.79
CA GLN A 98 -0.88 -14.10 24.75
C GLN A 98 -1.14 -13.04 25.83
N ASN A 99 -1.18 -13.47 27.07
CA ASN A 99 -1.11 -12.57 28.23
C ASN A 99 0.31 -12.60 28.78
N ARG A 100 1.08 -11.54 28.54
CA ARG A 100 2.49 -11.45 28.94
C ARG A 100 2.68 -11.24 30.44
N GLU A 101 1.67 -10.76 31.16
CA GLU A 101 1.72 -10.62 32.62
C GLU A 101 1.62 -11.98 33.31
N THR A 102 0.74 -12.86 32.82
CA THR A 102 0.52 -14.19 33.42
C THR A 102 1.33 -15.30 32.75
N GLY A 103 1.85 -15.06 31.54
CA GLY A 103 2.47 -16.07 30.69
C GLY A 103 1.45 -17.02 30.03
N GLU A 104 0.15 -16.74 30.14
CA GLU A 104 -0.90 -17.58 29.57
C GLU A 104 -0.98 -17.43 28.05
N ILE A 105 -0.98 -18.56 27.34
CA ILE A 105 -1.19 -18.63 25.90
C ILE A 105 -2.45 -19.45 25.63
N ARG A 106 -3.42 -18.86 24.93
CA ARG A 106 -4.64 -19.54 24.49
C ARG A 106 -4.66 -19.58 22.96
N GLU A 107 -4.58 -20.78 22.42
CA GLU A 107 -4.65 -21.00 20.99
C GLU A 107 -6.06 -21.39 20.56
N GLN A 108 -6.52 -20.83 19.45
CA GLN A 108 -7.79 -21.18 18.84
C GLN A 108 -7.71 -21.08 17.32
N SER A 109 -8.30 -22.05 16.63
CA SER A 109 -8.55 -21.94 15.19
C SER A 109 -9.81 -21.13 14.94
N VAL A 110 -9.68 -20.02 14.21
CA VAL A 110 -10.76 -19.09 13.89
C VAL A 110 -11.10 -19.19 12.41
N PHE A 111 -12.37 -19.41 12.12
CA PHE A 111 -12.89 -19.34 10.75
C PHE A 111 -12.95 -17.88 10.30
N MET A 112 -12.21 -17.54 9.26
CA MET A 112 -12.11 -16.17 8.72
C MET A 112 -13.14 -15.89 7.63
N GLY A 113 -13.75 -16.94 7.06
CA GLY A 113 -14.73 -16.84 5.98
C GLY A 113 -14.43 -17.77 4.81
N ASP A 114 -15.36 -17.82 3.85
CA ASP A 114 -15.17 -18.54 2.59
C ASP A 114 -14.37 -17.67 1.61
N PHE A 115 -13.22 -18.17 1.17
CA PHE A 115 -12.32 -17.45 0.26
C PHE A 115 -12.55 -17.89 -1.19
N PRO A 116 -12.98 -17.00 -2.10
CA PRO A 116 -13.17 -17.35 -3.51
C PRO A 116 -11.92 -17.95 -4.13
N TRP A 117 -12.07 -19.11 -4.77
CA TRP A 117 -10.94 -19.88 -5.29
C TRP A 117 -10.88 -19.83 -6.81
N MET A 118 -9.66 -19.70 -7.35
CA MET A 118 -9.46 -19.66 -8.80
C MET A 118 -9.65 -21.05 -9.40
N THR A 119 -10.36 -21.14 -10.52
CA THR A 119 -10.51 -22.37 -11.31
C THR A 119 -9.23 -22.68 -12.11
N GLU A 120 -9.12 -23.88 -12.67
CA GLU A 120 -7.99 -24.26 -13.53
C GLU A 120 -7.84 -23.37 -14.79
N TRP A 121 -8.91 -22.68 -15.18
CA TRP A 121 -8.97 -21.79 -16.34
C TRP A 121 -8.58 -20.34 -16.03
N GLY A 122 -8.24 -20.02 -14.78
CA GLY A 122 -7.87 -18.66 -14.36
C GLY A 122 -9.07 -17.74 -14.11
N THR A 123 -10.24 -18.31 -13.82
CA THR A 123 -11.50 -17.59 -13.58
C THR A 123 -12.01 -17.83 -12.15
N PHE A 124 -13.01 -17.06 -11.73
CA PHE A 124 -13.72 -17.26 -10.46
C PHE A 124 -15.21 -17.45 -10.71
N ILE A 125 -15.88 -18.26 -9.90
CA ILE A 125 -17.34 -18.37 -9.94
C ILE A 125 -17.89 -17.64 -8.72
N ILE A 126 -18.61 -16.55 -8.95
CA ILE A 126 -19.24 -15.73 -7.92
C ILE A 126 -20.75 -15.75 -8.16
N ASN A 127 -21.49 -16.34 -7.24
CA ASN A 127 -22.95 -16.51 -7.31
C ASN A 127 -23.39 -17.10 -8.67
N GLY A 128 -22.85 -18.27 -9.02
CA GLY A 128 -23.11 -18.98 -10.29
C GLY A 128 -22.46 -18.38 -11.53
N THR A 129 -22.05 -17.11 -11.48
CA THR A 129 -21.53 -16.39 -12.64
C THR A 129 -20.01 -16.48 -12.68
N GLU A 130 -19.49 -16.88 -13.84
CA GLU A 130 -18.05 -16.90 -14.07
C GLU A 130 -17.51 -15.48 -14.35
N ARG A 131 -16.43 -15.13 -13.66
CA ARG A 131 -15.81 -13.80 -13.65
C ARG A 131 -14.30 -13.92 -13.83
N VAL A 132 -13.72 -12.90 -14.43
CA VAL A 132 -12.28 -12.76 -14.62
C VAL A 132 -11.82 -11.49 -13.91
N VAL A 133 -10.79 -11.62 -13.09
CA VAL A 133 -10.09 -10.46 -12.53
C VAL A 133 -9.12 -9.95 -13.59
N VAL A 134 -9.20 -8.66 -13.92
CA VAL A 134 -8.35 -8.04 -14.94
C VAL A 134 -7.21 -7.30 -14.26
N THR A 135 -5.99 -7.52 -14.74
CA THR A 135 -4.80 -6.81 -14.26
C THR A 135 -4.93 -5.32 -14.53
N GLN A 136 -4.84 -4.50 -13.48
CA GLN A 136 -4.85 -3.05 -13.57
C GLN A 136 -3.42 -2.51 -13.66
N LEU A 137 -3.20 -1.52 -14.53
CA LEU A 137 -1.98 -0.73 -14.53
C LEU A 137 -2.15 0.47 -13.62
N VAL A 138 -1.33 0.54 -12.58
CA VAL A 138 -1.25 1.65 -11.63
C VAL A 138 0.14 2.26 -11.64
N ARG A 139 0.26 3.50 -11.17
CA ARG A 139 1.57 4.14 -11.00
C ARG A 139 2.35 3.42 -9.91
N SER A 140 3.65 3.18 -10.15
CA SER A 140 4.51 2.59 -9.13
C SER A 140 4.65 3.53 -7.93
N PRO A 141 4.90 3.00 -6.72
CA PRO A 141 5.35 3.81 -5.61
C PRO A 141 6.63 4.55 -5.96
N GLY A 142 6.81 5.77 -5.46
CA GLY A 142 8.02 6.55 -5.69
C GLY A 142 7.84 8.06 -5.59
N ALA A 143 8.94 8.77 -5.82
CA ALA A 143 8.97 10.23 -5.90
C ALA A 143 8.86 10.67 -7.37
N TYR A 144 7.88 11.51 -7.65
CA TYR A 144 7.58 12.02 -9.00
C TYR A 144 7.67 13.53 -9.01
N VAL A 145 8.58 14.09 -9.81
CA VAL A 145 8.56 15.51 -10.15
C VAL A 145 7.75 15.67 -11.43
N MET A 146 6.79 16.59 -11.40
CA MET A 146 5.82 16.76 -12.48
C MET A 146 5.69 18.23 -12.86
N GLU A 147 5.21 18.46 -14.08
CA GLU A 147 4.75 19.78 -14.48
C GLU A 147 3.60 20.28 -13.57
N PRO A 148 3.49 21.59 -13.35
CA PRO A 148 2.42 22.17 -12.55
C PRO A 148 1.06 21.87 -13.17
N LYS A 149 0.09 21.49 -12.33
CA LYS A 149 -1.31 21.27 -12.73
C LYS A 149 -1.95 22.58 -13.22
N ASP A 150 -1.60 23.69 -12.57
CA ASP A 150 -2.01 25.04 -12.94
C ASP A 150 -0.79 25.93 -13.09
N ARG A 151 -0.39 26.19 -14.35
CA ARG A 151 0.78 27.01 -14.71
C ARG A 151 0.64 28.47 -14.32
N GLU A 152 -0.55 28.96 -13.95
CA GLU A 152 -0.75 30.33 -13.45
C GLU A 152 -0.52 30.43 -11.94
N LYS A 153 -0.65 29.31 -11.20
CA LYS A 153 -0.52 29.29 -9.74
C LYS A 153 0.75 28.60 -9.24
N GLN A 154 1.24 27.63 -9.99
CA GLN A 154 2.33 26.74 -9.59
C GLN A 154 3.49 26.81 -10.58
N VAL A 155 4.69 26.53 -10.08
CA VAL A 155 5.92 26.39 -10.87
C VAL A 155 6.28 24.91 -11.01
N PHE A 156 6.30 24.18 -9.91
CA PHE A 156 6.61 22.75 -9.87
C PHE A 156 5.73 22.01 -8.85
N ILE A 157 5.50 20.72 -9.11
CA ILE A 157 4.87 19.79 -8.17
C ILE A 157 5.78 18.58 -8.02
N ALA A 158 5.91 18.09 -6.79
CA ALA A 158 6.52 16.80 -6.51
C ALA A 158 5.59 15.95 -5.64
N ASN A 159 5.42 14.68 -5.98
CA ASN A 159 4.60 13.74 -5.21
C ASN A 159 5.46 12.59 -4.70
N LEU A 160 5.42 12.33 -3.40
CA LEU A 160 5.89 11.09 -2.81
C LEU A 160 4.69 10.16 -2.62
N MET A 161 4.67 9.08 -3.41
CA MET A 161 3.58 8.12 -3.48
C MET A 161 4.03 6.80 -2.84
N PRO A 162 3.60 6.47 -1.62
CA PRO A 162 3.94 5.18 -1.02
C PRO A 162 3.11 4.05 -1.62
N ALA A 163 3.55 2.80 -1.44
CA ALA A 163 2.78 1.62 -1.82
C ALA A 163 1.51 1.47 -0.95
N ARG A 164 1.63 1.81 0.33
CA ARG A 164 0.54 1.84 1.32
C ARG A 164 0.70 3.11 2.17
N GLY A 165 -0.40 3.77 2.50
CA GLY A 165 -0.42 4.95 3.36
C GLY A 165 -0.61 6.29 2.64
N SER A 166 -0.37 7.37 3.38
CA SER A 166 -0.69 8.74 2.99
C SER A 166 0.26 9.29 1.93
N TRP A 167 -0.28 9.98 0.93
CA TRP A 167 0.54 10.68 -0.08
C TRP A 167 1.08 11.98 0.50
N LEU A 168 2.30 12.36 0.07
CA LEU A 168 2.88 13.67 0.34
C LEU A 168 3.04 14.43 -0.98
N GLU A 169 2.31 15.53 -1.14
CA GLU A 169 2.38 16.39 -2.33
C GLU A 169 3.04 17.70 -1.96
N LEU A 170 4.10 18.06 -2.68
CA LEU A 170 4.86 19.30 -2.55
C LEU A 170 4.56 20.18 -3.76
N GLU A 171 4.41 21.49 -3.55
CA GLU A 171 4.28 22.46 -4.64
C GLU A 171 5.09 23.72 -4.36
N ILE A 172 5.67 24.28 -5.43
CA ILE A 172 6.21 25.63 -5.44
C ILE A 172 5.19 26.52 -6.15
N ASP A 173 4.70 27.55 -5.47
CA ASP A 173 3.78 28.51 -6.08
C ASP A 173 4.52 29.57 -6.93
N LYS A 174 3.77 30.42 -7.65
CA LYS A 174 4.37 31.51 -8.46
C LYS A 174 5.08 32.58 -7.66
N LYS A 175 4.80 32.71 -6.36
CA LYS A 175 5.50 33.62 -5.45
C LYS A 175 6.80 32.98 -4.93
N GLY A 176 7.15 31.79 -5.39
CA GLY A 176 8.33 31.06 -4.96
C GLY A 176 8.21 30.55 -3.53
N LYS A 177 7.00 30.22 -3.07
CA LYS A 177 6.77 29.63 -1.74
C LYS A 177 6.52 28.14 -1.87
N VAL A 178 7.05 27.37 -0.92
CA VAL A 178 6.98 25.93 -0.90
C VAL A 178 5.92 25.47 0.08
N PHE A 179 5.06 24.58 -0.40
CA PHE A 179 3.96 24.06 0.37
C PHE A 179 3.86 22.56 0.27
N VAL A 180 3.18 21.99 1.25
CA VAL A 180 2.93 20.56 1.36
C VAL A 180 1.44 20.29 1.58
N ARG A 181 0.96 19.19 1.02
CA ARG A 181 -0.33 18.56 1.35
C ARG A 181 -0.07 17.11 1.70
N ILE A 182 -0.59 16.68 2.84
CA ILE A 182 -0.60 15.27 3.24
C ILE A 182 -2.01 14.74 2.98
N ASP A 183 -2.10 13.62 2.27
CA ASP A 183 -3.35 12.91 1.96
C ASP A 183 -4.42 13.80 1.29
N ARG A 184 -3.98 14.65 0.34
CA ARG A 184 -4.84 15.61 -0.40
C ARG A 184 -5.63 16.58 0.48
N LYS A 185 -5.24 16.75 1.75
CA LYS A 185 -5.87 17.71 2.66
C LYS A 185 -5.37 19.14 2.43
N ARG A 186 -5.68 20.03 3.38
CA ARG A 186 -5.37 21.46 3.29
C ARG A 186 -3.86 21.70 3.15
N LYS A 187 -3.54 22.68 2.33
CA LYS A 187 -2.18 23.17 2.04
C LYS A 187 -1.56 23.79 3.30
N LEU A 188 -0.30 23.45 3.57
CA LEU A 188 0.53 23.97 4.65
C LEU A 188 1.86 24.48 4.08
N PRO A 189 2.46 25.55 4.61
CA PRO A 189 3.86 25.88 4.33
C PRO A 189 4.75 24.68 4.69
N VAL A 190 5.77 24.40 3.88
CA VAL A 190 6.66 23.24 4.12
C VAL A 190 7.44 23.38 5.44
N SER A 191 7.71 24.61 5.88
CA SER A 191 8.32 24.96 7.17
C SER A 191 7.57 24.36 8.35
N VAL A 192 6.23 24.36 8.33
CA VAL A 192 5.40 23.75 9.38
C VAL A 192 5.67 22.24 9.50
N LEU A 193 5.76 21.55 8.37
CA LEU A 193 6.08 20.12 8.37
C LEU A 193 7.50 19.86 8.88
N LEU A 194 8.48 20.65 8.44
CA LEU A 194 9.88 20.50 8.87
C LEU A 194 10.04 20.69 10.38
N ARG A 195 9.39 21.71 10.97
CA ARG A 195 9.40 21.91 12.44
C ARG A 195 8.68 20.79 13.18
N ALA A 196 7.54 20.32 12.66
CA ALA A 196 6.82 19.20 13.24
C ALA A 196 7.62 17.88 13.21
N MET A 197 8.55 17.73 12.26
CA MET A 197 9.43 16.56 12.14
C MET A 197 10.73 16.67 12.97
N GLY A 198 10.85 17.67 13.86
CA GLY A 198 12.11 17.97 14.55
C GLY A 198 12.75 16.79 15.30
N GLU A 199 11.96 15.93 15.93
CA GLU A 199 12.45 14.70 16.57
C GLU A 199 13.01 13.71 15.54
N THR A 200 12.24 13.42 14.48
CA THR A 200 12.66 12.56 13.37
C THR A 200 13.94 13.07 12.68
N LEU A 201 14.08 14.40 12.53
CA LEU A 201 15.27 15.03 11.95
C LEU A 201 16.52 14.82 12.83
N ARG A 202 16.35 14.86 14.16
CA ARG A 202 17.42 14.60 15.13
C ARG A 202 17.82 13.13 15.14
N GLU A 203 16.84 12.23 15.24
CA GLU A 203 17.07 10.78 15.33
C GLU A 203 17.67 10.19 14.06
N SER A 204 17.25 10.67 12.89
CA SER A 204 17.82 10.23 11.60
C SER A 204 19.26 10.68 11.39
N GLY A 205 19.79 11.57 12.24
CA GLY A 205 21.12 12.16 12.09
C GLY A 205 21.21 13.18 10.96
N MET A 206 20.10 13.50 10.29
CA MET A 206 20.09 14.51 9.22
C MET A 206 20.28 15.93 9.78
N ALA A 207 19.76 16.19 10.99
CA ALA A 207 19.90 17.46 11.69
C ALA A 207 20.03 17.25 13.22
N PRO A 208 21.17 16.73 13.72
CA PRO A 208 21.31 16.37 15.13
C PRO A 208 21.23 17.57 16.07
N GLY A 209 21.63 18.77 15.61
CA GLY A 209 21.54 20.03 16.34
C GLY A 209 20.24 20.80 16.12
N TRP A 210 19.21 20.17 15.55
CA TRP A 210 17.97 20.85 15.21
C TRP A 210 17.26 21.43 16.44
N THR A 211 16.94 22.72 16.36
CA THR A 211 16.18 23.47 17.37
C THR A 211 14.83 23.98 16.85
N GLY A 212 14.55 23.75 15.57
CA GLY A 212 13.31 24.19 14.92
C GLY A 212 13.28 25.67 14.58
N THR A 213 14.44 26.33 14.48
CA THR A 213 14.55 27.75 14.10
C THR A 213 14.52 27.96 12.58
N ASP A 214 14.31 29.21 12.17
CA ASP A 214 14.32 29.59 10.74
C ASP A 214 15.71 29.37 10.15
N GLU A 215 16.75 29.65 10.93
CA GLU A 215 18.15 29.41 10.59
C GLU A 215 18.44 27.93 10.34
N ASP A 216 17.89 27.03 11.17
CA ASP A 216 18.04 25.58 10.97
C ASP A 216 17.41 25.13 9.65
N ILE A 217 16.20 25.61 9.35
CA ILE A 217 15.51 25.33 8.08
C ILE A 217 16.34 25.84 6.90
N LEU A 218 16.88 27.05 6.98
CA LEU A 218 17.69 27.61 5.90
C LEU A 218 19.01 26.86 5.72
N ALA A 219 19.64 26.42 6.81
CA ALA A 219 20.89 25.66 6.77
C ALA A 219 20.71 24.29 6.08
N LEU A 220 19.58 23.61 6.29
CA LEU A 220 19.29 22.32 5.65
C LEU A 220 19.18 22.38 4.13
N PHE A 221 18.85 23.54 3.57
CA PHE A 221 18.57 23.71 2.14
C PHE A 221 19.44 24.79 1.50
N ASP A 222 20.69 24.91 1.96
CA ASP A 222 21.71 25.81 1.39
C ASP A 222 21.21 27.25 1.20
N ASN A 223 20.47 27.78 2.17
CA ASN A 223 19.90 29.12 2.13
C ASN A 223 18.97 29.38 0.93
N SER A 224 18.25 28.35 0.45
CA SER A 224 17.32 28.42 -0.67
C SER A 224 16.35 29.61 -0.58
N LEU A 225 16.29 30.38 -1.68
CA LEU A 225 15.37 31.51 -1.83
C LEU A 225 13.91 31.10 -1.61
N TYR A 226 13.54 29.89 -2.04
CA TYR A 226 12.17 29.40 -1.90
C TYR A 226 11.78 29.18 -0.43
N LEU A 227 12.73 28.74 0.41
CA LEU A 227 12.46 28.59 1.83
C LEU A 227 12.43 29.93 2.55
N ARG A 228 13.30 30.88 2.20
CA ARG A 228 13.21 32.26 2.73
C ARG A 228 11.83 32.87 2.49
N ASN A 229 11.36 32.82 1.24
CA ASN A 229 10.03 33.32 0.87
C ASN A 229 8.89 32.61 1.62
N THR A 230 9.08 31.34 1.97
CA THR A 230 8.10 30.54 2.72
C THR A 230 8.06 30.99 4.18
N LEU A 231 9.23 31.05 4.83
CA LEU A 231 9.40 31.45 6.23
C LEU A 231 8.91 32.88 6.49
N GLU A 232 9.08 33.81 5.55
CA GLU A 232 8.53 35.17 5.64
C GLU A 232 7.00 35.21 5.77
N SER A 233 6.29 34.15 5.36
CA SER A 233 4.84 34.02 5.54
C SER A 233 4.40 33.12 6.68
N ASP A 234 5.34 32.58 7.44
CA ASP A 234 5.00 31.81 8.63
C ASP A 234 4.38 32.73 9.68
N THR A 235 3.32 32.25 10.31
CA THR A 235 2.71 32.94 11.45
C THR A 235 3.55 32.70 12.71
N GLU A 236 3.49 33.60 13.68
CA GLU A 236 4.22 33.44 14.96
C GLU A 236 3.86 32.12 15.68
N VAL A 237 2.60 31.68 15.55
CA VAL A 237 2.12 30.42 16.15
C VAL A 237 2.82 29.19 15.55
N THR A 238 3.33 29.28 14.31
CA THR A 238 3.95 28.14 13.60
C THR A 238 5.47 28.14 13.66
N LYS A 239 6.09 29.10 14.37
CA LYS A 239 7.56 29.22 14.48
C LYS A 239 8.19 28.33 15.56
N SER A 240 7.39 27.66 16.39
CA SER A 240 7.86 26.65 17.34
C SER A 240 7.50 25.23 16.87
N GLU A 241 8.24 24.22 17.32
CA GLU A 241 7.93 22.80 17.04
C GLU A 241 6.52 22.43 17.52
N GLU A 242 6.16 22.80 18.75
CA GLU A 242 4.85 22.54 19.34
C GLU A 242 3.72 23.22 18.56
N GLY A 243 3.91 24.50 18.20
CA GLY A 243 2.93 25.25 17.44
C GLY A 243 2.74 24.70 16.02
N ALA A 244 3.82 24.26 15.39
CA ALA A 244 3.78 23.58 14.09
C ALA A 244 3.06 22.22 14.17
N LEU A 245 3.30 21.42 15.22
CA LEU A 245 2.58 20.17 15.48
C LEU A 245 1.07 20.40 15.64
N ILE A 246 0.69 21.41 16.42
CA ILE A 246 -0.72 21.77 16.63
C ILE A 246 -1.38 22.19 15.31
N GLU A 247 -0.73 23.05 14.52
CA GLU A 247 -1.27 23.50 13.23
C GLU A 247 -1.38 22.34 12.24
N LEU A 248 -0.36 21.46 12.19
CA LEU A 248 -0.39 20.24 11.38
C LEU A 248 -1.59 19.36 11.79
N PHE A 249 -1.77 19.11 13.09
CA PHE A 249 -2.87 18.30 13.61
C PHE A 249 -4.23 18.91 13.24
N LYS A 250 -4.43 20.22 13.43
CA LYS A 250 -5.67 20.93 13.08
C LYS A 250 -6.03 20.79 11.60
N LYS A 251 -5.06 20.82 10.69
CA LYS A 251 -5.32 20.62 9.25
C LYS A 251 -5.58 19.16 8.90
N GLN A 252 -4.96 18.23 9.62
CA GLN A 252 -5.12 16.80 9.37
C GLN A 252 -6.41 16.24 9.95
N ARG A 253 -6.85 16.72 11.10
CA ARG A 253 -8.05 16.30 11.81
C ARG A 253 -8.84 17.55 12.20
N PRO A 254 -9.63 18.12 11.27
CA PRO A 254 -10.46 19.28 11.58
C PRO A 254 -11.63 18.86 12.49
N GLY A 255 -11.65 19.38 13.72
CA GLY A 255 -12.62 19.07 14.78
C GLY A 255 -11.98 19.23 16.15
#